data_AF-A0A388TH47-F1
#
_entry.id   AF-A0A388TH47-F1
#
_cell.length_a   1.000
_cell.length_b   1.000
_cell.length_c   1.000
_cell.angle_alpha   90.00
_cell.angle_beta   90.00
_cell.angle_gamma   90.00
#
_symmetry.space_group_name_H-M   'P 1'
#
loop_
_entity.id
_entity.type
_entity.pdbx_description
1 polymer ?
#
loop_
_entity_poly.entity_id
_entity_poly.type
_entity_poly.pdbx_seq_one_letter_code
_entity_poly.pdbx_strand_id
1 'polypeptide(L)'
;MSASLTEIQITWYNAVRKCIEQTHAASDVPTDVKSDMTANGYTASATEANCIAYQDTYAPGKRMVYRLLTEAEWIECYKTGKLNSHPQFEWVGDAYDFSRRVLRIYDNPTNRSNDSPGDDYFNYYSIYNSYGFRLARIV
;
A
#
# COMPACT_ATOMS: atom_id res chain seq x y z
N MET A 1 -2.65 -11.65 -10.94
CA MET A 1 -2.11 -10.48 -11.66
C MET A 1 -2.21 -9.30 -10.69
N SER A 2 -1.11 -8.60 -10.39
CA SER A 2 -1.13 -7.42 -9.52
C SER A 2 -1.80 -6.28 -10.28
N ALA A 3 -2.88 -5.72 -9.72
CA ALA A 3 -3.50 -4.52 -10.26
C ALA A 3 -2.48 -3.37 -10.17
N SER A 4 -1.96 -2.94 -11.33
CA SER A 4 -1.26 -1.67 -11.45
C SER A 4 -2.32 -0.59 -11.29
N LEU A 5 -2.32 0.11 -10.15
CA LEU A 5 -3.11 1.32 -10.02
C LEU A 5 -2.34 2.45 -10.69
N THR A 6 -3.02 3.13 -11.62
CA THR A 6 -2.53 4.25 -12.42
C THR A 6 -2.53 5.59 -11.65
N GLU A 7 -2.89 5.59 -10.36
CA GLU A 7 -2.83 6.78 -9.51
C GLU A 7 -1.37 7.03 -9.12
N ILE A 8 -0.74 7.89 -9.91
CA ILE A 8 0.51 8.58 -9.58
C ILE A 8 0.19 9.74 -8.64
N GLN A 9 1.05 10.03 -7.67
CA GLN A 9 0.86 11.11 -6.66
C GLN A 9 -0.22 10.76 -5.63
N ILE A 10 0.15 9.88 -4.71
CA ILE A 10 -0.76 9.38 -3.68
C ILE A 10 -0.04 9.29 -2.35
N THR A 11 -0.70 9.81 -1.31
CA THR A 11 -0.25 9.68 0.07
C THR A 11 -0.38 8.22 0.53
N TRP A 12 0.39 7.82 1.54
CA TRP A 12 0.30 6.48 2.10
C TRP A 12 -1.12 6.16 2.59
N TYR A 13 -1.78 7.12 3.24
CA TYR A 13 -3.16 6.96 3.70
C TYR A 13 -4.16 6.73 2.57
N ASN A 14 -4.02 7.46 1.46
CA ASN A 14 -4.88 7.27 0.30
C ASN A 14 -4.65 5.89 -0.34
N ALA A 15 -3.40 5.42 -0.40
CA ALA A 15 -3.09 4.08 -0.87
C ALA A 15 -3.75 2.99 0.00
N VAL A 16 -3.75 3.16 1.33
CA VAL A 16 -4.48 2.26 2.25
C VAL A 16 -5.99 2.33 2.05
N ARG A 17 -6.57 3.51 1.89
CA ARG A 17 -8.02 3.65 1.59
C ARG A 17 -8.42 2.94 0.31
N LYS A 18 -7.57 2.97 -0.72
CA LYS A 18 -7.77 2.19 -1.95
C LYS A 18 -7.71 0.69 -1.71
N CYS A 19 -6.82 0.21 -0.84
CA CYS A 19 -6.80 -1.20 -0.42
C CYS A 19 -8.12 -1.61 0.24
N ILE A 20 -8.63 -0.77 1.14
CA ILE A 20 -9.91 -0.99 1.83
C ILE A 20 -11.07 -1.01 0.82
N GLU A 21 -11.14 -0.03 -0.09
CA GLU A 21 -12.15 0.05 -1.14
C GLU A 21 -12.18 -1.23 -2.01
N GLN A 22 -11.01 -1.68 -2.47
CA GLN A 22 -10.88 -2.89 -3.28
C GLN A 22 -11.28 -4.16 -2.52
N THR A 23 -11.02 -4.20 -1.21
CA THR A 23 -11.43 -5.33 -0.35
C THR A 23 -12.94 -5.41 -0.22
N HIS A 24 -13.61 -4.26 -0.03
CA HIS A 24 -15.07 -4.21 -0.03
C HIS A 24 -15.68 -4.59 -1.39
N ALA A 25 -15.05 -4.20 -2.49
CA ALA A 25 -15.51 -4.50 -3.85
C ALA A 25 -15.29 -5.97 -4.29
N ALA A 26 -14.34 -6.68 -3.70
CA ALA A 26 -13.99 -8.05 -4.10
C ALA A 26 -15.12 -9.05 -3.80
N SER A 27 -15.53 -9.82 -4.81
CA SER A 27 -16.66 -10.77 -4.71
C SER A 27 -16.35 -12.01 -3.85
N ASP A 28 -15.08 -12.31 -3.68
CA ASP A 28 -14.55 -13.50 -2.99
C ASP A 28 -14.06 -13.20 -1.56
N VAL A 29 -14.23 -11.96 -1.07
CA VAL A 29 -14.05 -11.63 0.35
C VAL A 29 -15.33 -11.97 1.11
N PRO A 30 -15.26 -12.81 2.17
CA PRO A 30 -16.43 -13.16 2.98
C PRO A 30 -17.17 -11.95 3.55
N THR A 31 -18.51 -12.03 3.61
CA THR A 31 -19.35 -10.92 4.07
C THR A 31 -19.08 -10.53 5.52
N ASP A 32 -18.81 -11.50 6.38
CA ASP A 32 -18.44 -11.28 7.79
C ASP A 32 -17.14 -10.49 7.93
N VAL A 33 -16.13 -10.75 7.09
CA VAL A 33 -14.90 -9.95 7.03
C VAL A 33 -15.20 -8.50 6.65
N LYS A 34 -16.05 -8.28 5.64
CA LYS A 34 -16.45 -6.91 5.24
C LYS A 34 -17.23 -6.20 6.34
N SER A 35 -18.14 -6.91 7.02
CA SER A 35 -18.88 -6.37 8.15
C SER A 35 -17.98 -5.99 9.32
N ASP A 36 -16.99 -6.82 9.67
CA ASP A 36 -15.97 -6.50 10.67
C ASP A 36 -15.15 -5.26 10.26
N MET A 37 -14.73 -5.19 9.00
CA MET A 37 -14.01 -4.01 8.48
C MET A 37 -14.83 -2.74 8.63
N THR A 38 -16.12 -2.76 8.26
CA THR A 38 -17.00 -1.60 8.42
C THR A 38 -17.20 -1.24 9.90
N ALA A 39 -17.37 -2.22 10.79
CA ALA A 39 -17.53 -1.99 12.22
C ALA A 39 -16.30 -1.33 12.86
N ASN A 40 -15.10 -1.62 12.36
CA ASN A 40 -13.85 -1.00 12.78
C ASN A 40 -13.52 0.32 12.05
N GLY A 41 -14.42 0.81 11.20
CA GLY A 41 -14.24 2.06 10.45
C GLY A 41 -13.20 1.96 9.32
N TYR A 42 -12.91 0.75 8.83
CA TYR A 42 -12.11 0.50 7.64
C TYR A 42 -13.00 0.63 6.40
N THR A 43 -13.23 1.88 5.99
CA THR A 43 -13.97 2.27 4.78
C THR A 43 -13.11 3.13 3.85
N ALA A 44 -13.62 3.48 2.67
CA ALA A 44 -12.93 4.38 1.73
C ALA A 44 -12.62 5.78 2.32
N SER A 45 -13.29 6.16 3.42
CA SER A 45 -13.08 7.41 4.16
C SER A 45 -12.40 7.19 5.51
N ALA A 46 -11.66 6.08 5.69
CA ALA A 46 -10.97 5.77 6.93
C ALA A 46 -10.07 6.93 7.40
N THR A 47 -10.07 7.21 8.71
CA THR A 47 -9.15 8.17 9.32
C THR A 47 -7.71 7.69 9.17
N GLU A 48 -6.74 8.59 9.38
CA GLU A 48 -5.32 8.21 9.38
C GLU A 48 -5.01 7.09 10.39
N ALA A 49 -5.53 7.23 11.62
CA ALA A 49 -5.40 6.21 12.66
C ALA A 49 -6.00 4.86 12.22
N ASN A 50 -7.16 4.86 11.54
CA ASN A 50 -7.76 3.64 11.02
C ASN A 50 -6.95 3.02 9.87
N CYS A 51 -6.30 3.84 9.02
CA CYS A 51 -5.42 3.33 7.97
C CYS A 51 -4.19 2.63 8.57
N ILE A 52 -3.63 3.17 9.65
CA ILE A 52 -2.53 2.54 10.39
C ILE A 52 -3.01 1.21 10.98
N ALA A 53 -4.10 1.23 11.75
CA ALA A 53 -4.64 0.03 12.40
C ALA A 53 -5.04 -1.06 11.38
N TYR A 54 -5.57 -0.67 10.22
CA TYR A 54 -5.87 -1.60 9.13
C TYR A 54 -4.60 -2.33 8.67
N GLN A 55 -3.53 -1.59 8.37
CA GLN A 55 -2.29 -2.20 7.93
C GLN A 55 -1.66 -3.08 9.02
N ASP A 56 -1.61 -2.63 10.26
CA ASP A 56 -1.01 -3.42 11.34
C ASP A 56 -1.81 -4.71 11.61
N THR A 57 -3.14 -4.68 11.43
CA THR A 57 -4.01 -5.84 11.61
C THR A 57 -3.90 -6.84 10.46
N TYR A 58 -3.83 -6.34 9.22
CA TYR A 58 -3.99 -7.16 8.02
C TYR A 58 -2.69 -7.41 7.24
N ALA A 59 -1.61 -6.64 7.48
CA ALA A 59 -0.28 -6.92 6.96
C ALA A 59 0.26 -8.30 7.38
N PRO A 60 0.18 -8.70 8.67
CA PRO A 60 0.74 -9.95 9.14
C PRO A 60 -0.13 -11.19 8.86
N GLY A 61 -1.30 -11.03 8.23
CA GLY A 61 -2.31 -12.09 8.13
C GLY A 61 -2.73 -12.44 6.70
N LYS A 62 -2.85 -13.75 6.40
CA LYS A 62 -3.51 -14.26 5.18
C LYS A 62 -5.03 -14.13 5.28
N ARG A 63 -5.54 -12.91 5.43
CA ARG A 63 -6.97 -12.64 5.65
C ARG A 63 -7.76 -12.41 4.36
N MET A 64 -7.22 -12.79 3.19
CA MET A 64 -7.84 -12.56 1.88
C MET A 64 -8.27 -11.10 1.65
N VAL A 65 -7.56 -10.10 2.21
CA VAL A 65 -7.85 -8.67 2.00
C VAL A 65 -6.78 -8.02 1.14
N TYR A 66 -7.12 -6.92 0.46
CA TYR A 66 -6.12 -6.07 -0.19
C TYR A 66 -5.42 -5.20 0.83
N ARG A 67 -4.11 -5.05 0.68
CA ARG A 67 -3.25 -4.20 1.50
C ARG A 67 -2.00 -3.81 0.73
N LEU A 68 -1.19 -2.94 1.32
CA LEU A 68 0.17 -2.73 0.81
C LEU A 68 1.04 -3.95 1.10
N LEU A 69 2.00 -4.22 0.21
CA LEU A 69 3.03 -5.24 0.44
C LEU A 69 3.84 -4.90 1.70
N THR A 70 4.21 -5.92 2.46
CA THR A 70 5.28 -5.74 3.45
C THR A 70 6.60 -5.42 2.74
N GLU A 71 7.56 -4.86 3.45
CA GLU A 71 8.89 -4.59 2.91
C GLU A 71 9.54 -5.87 2.37
N ALA A 72 9.38 -6.98 3.09
CA ALA A 72 9.89 -8.29 2.69
C ALA A 72 9.20 -8.83 1.43
N GLU A 73 7.86 -8.73 1.36
CA GLU A 73 7.10 -9.19 0.19
C GLU A 73 7.39 -8.35 -1.05
N TRP A 74 7.59 -7.05 -0.88
CA TRP A 74 8.01 -6.17 -1.96
C TRP A 74 9.35 -6.62 -2.53
N ILE A 75 10.34 -6.89 -1.67
CA ILE A 75 11.66 -7.40 -2.08
C ILE A 75 11.52 -8.76 -2.79
N GLU A 76 10.69 -9.66 -2.29
CA GLU A 76 10.44 -10.95 -2.94
C GLU A 76 9.82 -10.76 -4.34
N CYS A 77 8.81 -9.90 -4.46
CA CYS A 77 8.18 -9.60 -5.75
C CYS A 77 9.17 -8.97 -6.73
N TYR A 78 10.07 -8.09 -6.26
CA TYR A 78 11.17 -7.56 -7.07
C TYR A 78 12.06 -8.69 -7.58
N LYS A 79 12.60 -9.51 -6.67
CA LYS A 79 13.55 -10.59 -7.01
C LYS A 79 12.95 -11.65 -7.93
N THR A 80 11.64 -11.86 -7.85
CA THR A 80 10.92 -12.85 -8.67
C THR A 80 10.33 -12.27 -9.96
N GLY A 81 10.61 -10.99 -10.28
CA GLY A 81 10.13 -10.34 -11.51
C GLY A 81 8.62 -10.13 -11.57
N LYS A 82 7.93 -10.13 -10.42
CA LYS A 82 6.47 -9.92 -10.34
C LYS A 82 6.06 -8.45 -10.38
N LEU A 83 7.04 -7.55 -10.40
CA LEU A 83 6.85 -6.12 -10.58
C LEU A 83 6.85 -5.80 -12.12
N ASN A 84 5.69 -5.61 -12.77
CA ASN A 84 5.53 -5.09 -14.17
C ASN A 84 5.30 -3.55 -14.30
N SER A 85 6.10 -2.73 -14.99
CA SER A 85 5.98 -1.24 -15.19
C SER A 85 5.35 -0.38 -14.07
N HIS A 86 6.12 0.52 -13.43
CA HIS A 86 5.67 1.23 -12.22
C HIS A 86 6.26 2.62 -12.02
N PRO A 87 5.73 3.35 -11.03
CA PRO A 87 6.36 4.52 -10.46
C PRO A 87 7.76 4.22 -9.87
N GLN A 88 8.65 5.22 -9.88
CA GLN A 88 10.02 5.11 -9.36
C GLN A 88 10.06 4.72 -7.87
N PHE A 89 9.05 5.14 -7.10
CA PHE A 89 8.92 4.87 -5.67
C PHE A 89 7.58 4.23 -5.35
N GLU A 90 7.57 3.21 -4.49
CA GLU A 90 6.34 2.53 -4.04
C GLU A 90 6.23 2.48 -2.52
N TRP A 91 5.05 2.78 -1.99
CA TRP A 91 4.74 2.61 -0.57
C TRP A 91 4.77 1.13 -0.15
N VAL A 92 5.37 0.86 1.02
CA VAL A 92 5.26 -0.44 1.72
C VAL A 92 4.45 -0.30 3.01
N GLY A 93 3.90 -1.41 3.49
CA GLY A 93 2.89 -1.43 4.55
C GLY A 93 3.44 -1.41 5.97
N ASP A 94 4.50 -2.16 6.26
CA ASP A 94 4.91 -2.55 7.63
C ASP A 94 6.20 -1.87 8.12
N ALA A 95 6.85 -1.05 7.31
CA ALA A 95 8.11 -0.39 7.68
C ALA A 95 7.93 1.12 7.85
N TYR A 96 8.38 1.65 9.00
CA TYR A 96 8.30 3.07 9.36
C TYR A 96 9.32 3.47 10.43
N ASP A 97 9.68 4.77 10.47
CA ASP A 97 10.57 5.37 11.46
C ASP A 97 9.97 6.69 11.97
N PHE A 98 9.64 6.73 13.27
CA PHE A 98 8.86 7.80 13.91
C PHE A 98 7.57 8.13 13.14
N SER A 99 7.57 9.24 12.39
CA SER A 99 6.44 9.75 11.61
C SER A 99 6.56 9.48 10.11
N ARG A 100 7.61 8.79 9.65
CA ARG A 100 7.85 8.52 8.23
C ARG A 100 7.57 7.07 7.88
N ARG A 101 6.93 6.85 6.73
CA ARG A 101 6.70 5.54 6.12
C ARG A 101 7.80 5.25 5.09
N VAL A 102 8.06 3.96 4.87
CA VAL A 102 9.06 3.53 3.90
C VAL A 102 8.51 3.53 2.48
N LEU A 103 9.32 4.05 1.56
CA LEU A 103 9.19 3.96 0.12
C LEU A 103 10.30 3.05 -0.42
N ARG A 104 9.94 2.11 -1.28
CA ARG A 104 10.89 1.27 -2.03
C ARG A 104 11.18 1.87 -3.39
N ILE A 105 12.46 1.87 -3.77
CA ILE A 105 12.90 2.37 -5.08
C ILE A 105 12.85 1.22 -6.06
N TYR A 106 12.15 1.41 -7.18
CA TYR A 106 11.84 0.33 -8.11
C TYR A 106 13.08 -0.42 -8.58
N ASP A 107 14.12 0.26 -9.02
CA ASP A 107 15.33 -0.31 -9.60
C ASP A 107 16.38 -0.76 -8.55
N ASN A 108 16.08 -0.64 -7.25
CA ASN A 108 17.04 -0.99 -6.21
C ASN A 108 16.37 -1.53 -4.92
N PRO A 109 16.31 -2.86 -4.73
CA PRO A 109 15.66 -3.48 -3.58
C PRO A 109 16.43 -3.29 -2.26
N THR A 110 17.69 -2.85 -2.34
CA THR A 110 18.51 -2.55 -1.15
C THR A 110 18.35 -1.11 -0.69
N ASN A 111 17.80 -0.25 -1.55
CA ASN A 111 17.59 1.15 -1.23
C ASN A 111 16.17 1.38 -0.69
N ARG A 112 16.05 2.32 0.24
CA ARG A 112 14.79 2.77 0.81
C ARG A 112 14.82 4.28 0.99
N SER A 113 13.69 4.91 0.78
CA SER A 113 13.45 6.30 1.19
C SER A 113 12.41 6.32 2.31
N ASN A 114 12.40 7.40 3.08
CA ASN A 114 11.43 7.63 4.14
C ASN A 114 10.71 8.94 3.83
N ASP A 115 9.39 8.94 3.92
CA ASP A 115 8.59 10.16 3.71
C ASP A 115 7.37 10.21 4.63
N SER A 116 6.80 11.39 4.83
CA SER A 116 5.62 11.55 5.67
C SER A 116 4.41 10.87 5.00
N PRO A 117 3.59 10.12 5.75
CA PRO A 117 2.46 9.37 5.19
C PRO A 117 1.36 10.23 4.58
N GLY A 118 1.28 11.51 4.99
CA GLY A 118 0.33 12.49 4.47
C GLY A 118 0.93 13.43 3.41
N ASP A 119 2.23 13.36 3.16
CA ASP A 119 2.88 14.20 2.17
C ASP A 119 2.80 13.54 0.78
N ASP A 120 2.46 14.34 -0.21
CA ASP A 120 2.60 14.01 -1.62
C ASP A 120 3.71 14.90 -2.17
N TYR A 121 4.95 14.44 -2.07
CA TYR A 121 6.09 15.31 -2.30
C TYR A 121 6.36 15.48 -3.81
N PHE A 122 5.99 16.65 -4.32
CA PHE A 122 6.54 17.23 -5.53
C PHE A 122 7.93 17.78 -5.23
N ASN A 123 8.96 17.34 -5.97
CA ASN A 123 10.16 18.16 -6.12
C ASN A 123 10.44 18.47 -7.60
N TYR A 124 10.69 19.75 -7.82
CA TYR A 124 10.39 20.56 -9.00
C TYR A 124 11.31 20.33 -10.22
N TYR A 125 12.01 19.19 -10.32
CA TYR A 125 13.05 18.99 -11.35
C TYR A 125 13.12 17.62 -12.03
N SER A 126 12.16 16.72 -11.83
CA SER A 126 12.17 15.46 -12.60
C SER A 126 10.75 14.99 -12.91
N ILE A 127 10.48 14.91 -14.21
CA ILE A 127 9.25 14.48 -14.87
C ILE A 127 8.98 12.97 -14.67
N TYR A 128 9.73 12.29 -13.79
CA TYR A 128 9.81 10.83 -13.71
C TYR A 128 9.62 10.23 -12.30
N ASN A 129 9.43 11.04 -11.25
CA ASN A 129 9.38 10.55 -9.87
C ASN A 129 7.98 10.68 -9.25
N SER A 130 7.02 9.89 -9.72
CA SER A 130 5.74 9.71 -9.04
C SER A 130 5.87 8.67 -7.92
N TYR A 131 5.19 8.90 -6.79
CA TYR A 131 4.90 7.83 -5.82
C TYR A 131 3.76 6.97 -6.33
N GLY A 132 3.87 5.66 -6.13
CA GLY A 132 2.82 4.70 -6.35
C GLY A 132 2.73 3.69 -5.23
N PHE A 133 1.99 2.62 -5.47
CA PHE A 133 1.81 1.55 -4.52
C PHE A 133 1.37 0.28 -5.22
N ARG A 134 1.48 -0.84 -4.49
CA ARG A 134 0.89 -2.10 -4.91
C ARG A 134 -0.11 -2.62 -3.92
N LEU A 135 -1.19 -3.08 -4.53
CA LEU A 135 -2.14 -3.93 -3.88
C LEU A 135 -1.61 -5.36 -3.86
N ALA A 136 -1.39 -5.84 -2.65
CA ALA A 136 -1.20 -7.24 -2.33
C ALA A 136 -2.50 -7.80 -1.78
N ARG A 137 -2.89 -8.98 -2.24
CA ARG A 137 -3.94 -9.76 -1.62
C ARG A 137 -3.46 -11.19 -1.54
N ILE A 138 -3.14 -11.62 -0.31
CA ILE A 138 -2.71 -12.99 -0.06
C ILE A 138 -3.96 -13.82 0.17
N VAL A 139 -4.24 -14.68 -0.81
CA VAL A 139 -5.27 -15.72 -0.74
C VAL A 139 -4.71 -17.01 -0.18
#